data_AF-A0A565D462-F1
#
_entry.id   AF-A0A565D462-F1
#
_cell.length_a   1.000
_cell.length_b   1.000
_cell.length_c   1.000
_cell.angle_alpha   90.00
_cell.angle_beta   90.00
_cell.angle_gamma   90.00
#
_symmetry.space_group_name_H-M   'P 1'
#
loop_
_entity.id
_entity.type
_entity.pdbx_description
1 polymer ?
#
loop_
_entity_poly.entity_id
_entity_poly.type
_entity_poly.pdbx_seq_one_letter_code
_entity_poly.pdbx_strand_id
1 'polypeptide(L)'
;TFRLHWLAVKREHMIWRCDNEMDIHQLLTAAMDPQEFARFSQVWQENGLDHNWLPLPVHPWQWQQKIATDFIADFAEGRMVSLGEFGDQWLAQQSLRTLTNASRRGGLDIKLPLTIYNTSCYRGIPGRYIAAGPLASRWLQQVFATDATLVQSGAVILGEPAA
;
A
#
# COMPACT_ATOMS: atom_id res chain seq x y z
N THR A 1 -16.88 -3.75 4.91
CA THR A 1 -15.44 -3.56 5.15
C THR A 1 -14.73 -4.88 4.93
N PHE A 2 -13.42 -4.90 4.73
CA PHE A 2 -12.64 -6.13 4.48
C PHE A 2 -11.18 -5.97 4.96
N ARG A 3 -10.48 -7.09 5.19
CA ARG A 3 -9.03 -7.11 5.45
C ARG A 3 -8.26 -7.21 4.13
N LEU A 4 -7.01 -6.76 4.12
CA LEU A 4 -6.14 -6.90 2.96
C LEU A 4 -5.47 -8.27 2.97
N HIS A 5 -5.22 -8.80 1.78
CA HIS A 5 -4.31 -9.93 1.61
C HIS A 5 -2.87 -9.41 1.60
N TRP A 6 -1.95 -10.10 2.23
CA TRP A 6 -0.55 -9.69 2.30
C TRP A 6 0.34 -10.71 1.61
N LEU A 7 1.29 -10.17 0.84
CA LEU A 7 2.37 -10.93 0.22
C LEU A 7 3.69 -10.48 0.82
N ALA A 8 4.66 -11.39 0.88
CA ALA A 8 6.06 -11.05 0.94
C ALA A 8 6.65 -11.20 -0.46
N VAL A 9 7.37 -10.19 -0.93
CA VAL A 9 8.01 -10.21 -2.25
C VAL A 9 9.49 -9.90 -2.08
N LYS A 10 10.36 -10.61 -2.82
CA LYS A 10 11.79 -10.29 -2.78
C LYS A 10 12.03 -8.86 -3.23
N ARG A 11 12.87 -8.15 -2.48
CA ARG A 11 13.21 -6.74 -2.67
C ARG A 11 13.73 -6.43 -4.06
N GLU A 12 14.49 -7.34 -4.67
CA GLU A 12 15.03 -7.19 -6.04
C GLU A 12 13.96 -7.14 -7.14
N HIS A 13 12.74 -7.62 -6.85
CA HIS A 13 11.60 -7.57 -7.79
C HIS A 13 10.64 -6.41 -7.51
N MET A 14 10.95 -5.54 -6.54
CA MET A 14 10.12 -4.41 -6.18
C MET A 14 10.86 -3.08 -6.32
N ILE A 15 10.13 -2.09 -6.80
CA ILE A 15 10.50 -0.68 -6.64
C ILE A 15 9.64 -0.14 -5.52
N TRP A 16 10.28 0.32 -4.45
CA TRP A 16 9.66 0.95 -3.30
C TRP A 16 10.28 2.33 -3.08
N ARG A 17 9.46 3.33 -2.76
CA ARG A 17 9.89 4.65 -2.31
C ARG A 17 9.05 5.13 -1.14
N CYS A 18 9.71 5.81 -0.21
CA CYS A 18 9.08 6.49 0.90
C CYS A 18 9.68 7.90 1.02
N ASP A 19 8.89 8.79 1.58
CA ASP A 19 9.36 10.02 2.17
C ASP A 19 10.35 9.68 3.32
N ASN A 20 11.35 10.52 3.53
CA ASN A 20 12.40 10.35 4.54
C ASN A 20 11.85 10.21 5.97
N GLU A 21 10.62 10.66 6.22
CA GLU A 21 9.97 10.58 7.52
C GLU A 21 9.23 9.26 7.77
N MET A 22 9.20 8.36 6.78
CA MET A 22 8.42 7.12 6.86
C MET A 22 9.22 5.86 6.51
N ASP A 23 9.01 4.80 7.29
CA ASP A 23 9.57 3.48 7.04
C ASP A 23 8.48 2.39 6.97
N ILE A 24 8.91 1.16 6.66
CA ILE A 24 8.02 0.00 6.54
C ILE A 24 7.33 -0.31 7.87
N HIS A 25 8.01 -0.14 9.00
CA HIS A 25 7.43 -0.44 10.30
C HIS A 25 6.28 0.54 10.63
N GLN A 26 6.48 1.83 10.38
CA GLN A 26 5.45 2.87 10.53
C GLN A 26 4.24 2.61 9.61
N LEU A 27 4.47 2.14 8.38
CA LEU A 27 3.39 1.76 7.47
C LEU A 27 2.61 0.54 7.94
N LEU A 28 3.29 -0.49 8.43
CA LEU A 28 2.63 -1.69 8.95
C LEU A 28 1.81 -1.37 10.20
N THR A 29 2.35 -0.58 11.11
CA THR A 29 1.64 -0.13 12.33
C THR A 29 0.50 0.88 12.03
N ALA A 30 0.58 1.60 10.91
CA ALA A 30 -0.54 2.39 10.39
C ALA A 30 -1.65 1.50 9.78
N ALA A 31 -1.31 0.31 9.29
CA ALA A 31 -2.26 -0.62 8.66
C ALA A 31 -2.82 -1.71 9.61
N MET A 32 -2.17 -1.94 10.75
CA MET A 32 -2.49 -3.00 11.70
C MET A 32 -2.46 -2.47 13.13
N ASP A 33 -3.43 -2.87 13.95
CA ASP A 33 -3.31 -2.72 15.39
C ASP A 33 -2.14 -3.56 15.98
N PRO A 34 -1.74 -3.33 17.25
CA PRO A 34 -0.61 -4.04 17.84
C PRO A 34 -0.76 -5.58 17.88
N GLN A 35 -1.99 -6.10 18.00
CA GLN A 35 -2.24 -7.53 18.05
C GLN A 35 -2.07 -8.17 16.68
N GLU A 36 -2.65 -7.56 15.64
CA GLU A 36 -2.49 -8.00 14.26
C GLU A 36 -1.05 -7.84 13.77
N PHE A 37 -0.35 -6.78 14.18
CA PHE A 37 1.07 -6.60 13.87
C PHE A 37 1.95 -7.69 14.48
N ALA A 38 1.68 -8.10 15.73
CA ALA A 38 2.37 -9.22 16.37
C ALA A 38 2.10 -10.53 15.62
N ARG A 39 0.84 -10.79 15.23
CA ARG A 39 0.45 -11.96 14.43
C ARG A 39 1.14 -11.97 13.06
N PHE A 40 1.18 -10.83 12.39
CA PHE A 40 1.88 -10.67 11.10
C PHE A 40 3.38 -10.93 11.26
N SER A 41 3.99 -10.37 12.29
CA SER A 41 5.42 -10.55 12.58
C SER A 41 5.77 -12.00 12.88
N GLN A 42 4.91 -12.72 13.62
CA GLN A 42 5.09 -14.15 13.85
C GLN A 42 5.09 -14.95 12.54
N VAL A 43 4.08 -14.74 11.69
CA VAL A 43 3.99 -15.43 10.38
C VAL A 43 5.16 -15.06 9.48
N TRP A 44 5.62 -13.82 9.54
CA TRP A 44 6.82 -13.37 8.82
C TRP A 44 8.07 -14.17 9.23
N GLN A 45 8.28 -14.38 10.54
CA GLN A 45 9.39 -15.17 11.07
C GLN A 45 9.26 -16.66 10.76
N GLU A 46 8.06 -17.24 10.87
CA GLU A 46 7.78 -18.65 10.56
C GLU A 46 8.07 -19.00 9.09
N ASN A 47 7.91 -18.04 8.18
CA ASN A 47 8.28 -18.18 6.77
C ASN A 47 9.77 -17.88 6.49
N GLY A 48 10.58 -17.61 7.51
CA GLY A 48 12.01 -17.33 7.37
C GLY A 48 12.31 -16.04 6.58
N LEU A 49 11.40 -15.07 6.60
CA LEU A 49 11.53 -13.84 5.82
C LEU A 49 12.43 -12.83 6.55
N ASP A 50 13.43 -12.32 5.85
CA ASP A 50 14.40 -11.35 6.37
C ASP A 50 14.28 -9.97 5.68
N HIS A 51 15.30 -9.12 5.83
CA HIS A 51 15.38 -7.80 5.22
C HIS A 51 15.39 -7.78 3.68
N ASN A 52 15.63 -8.93 3.02
CA ASN A 52 15.56 -9.08 1.57
C ASN A 52 14.13 -9.19 1.06
N TRP A 53 13.14 -9.20 1.95
CA TRP A 53 11.73 -9.26 1.61
C TRP A 53 11.02 -7.95 1.97
N LEU A 54 9.98 -7.65 1.19
CA LEU A 54 9.11 -6.50 1.39
C LEU A 54 7.66 -6.95 1.56
N PRO A 55 6.94 -6.41 2.55
CA PRO A 55 5.52 -6.65 2.70
C PRO A 55 4.74 -5.86 1.64
N LEU A 56 3.77 -6.49 0.99
CA LEU A 56 2.93 -5.88 -0.03
C LEU A 56 1.45 -6.14 0.28
N PRO A 57 0.67 -5.10 0.62
CA PRO A 57 -0.77 -5.24 0.75
C PRO A 57 -1.42 -5.39 -0.64
N VAL A 58 -2.43 -6.24 -0.72
CA VAL A 58 -3.15 -6.58 -1.94
C VAL A 58 -4.65 -6.58 -1.68
N HIS A 59 -5.40 -5.98 -2.61
CA HIS A 59 -6.86 -5.99 -2.55
C HIS A 59 -7.35 -7.44 -2.71
N PRO A 60 -8.26 -7.97 -1.86
CA PRO A 60 -8.69 -9.37 -1.92
C PRO A 60 -9.21 -9.80 -3.30
N TRP A 61 -9.97 -8.94 -3.98
CA TRP A 61 -10.37 -9.17 -5.38
C TRP A 61 -9.17 -9.30 -6.33
N GLN A 62 -8.15 -8.44 -6.22
CA GLN A 62 -6.97 -8.49 -7.08
C GLN A 62 -6.14 -9.75 -6.79
N TRP A 63 -6.08 -10.18 -5.53
CA TRP A 63 -5.50 -11.46 -5.14
C TRP A 63 -6.20 -12.63 -5.84
N GLN A 64 -7.51 -12.76 -5.63
CA GLN A 64 -8.29 -13.90 -6.11
C GLN A 64 -8.43 -13.96 -7.65
N GLN A 65 -8.55 -12.80 -8.30
CA GLN A 65 -8.89 -12.74 -9.73
C GLN A 65 -7.68 -12.57 -10.66
N LYS A 66 -6.52 -12.23 -10.09
CA LYS A 66 -5.30 -11.93 -10.85
C LYS A 66 -4.09 -12.59 -10.22
N ILE A 67 -3.66 -12.11 -9.06
CA ILE A 67 -2.31 -12.43 -8.57
C ILE A 67 -2.13 -13.92 -8.28
N ALA A 68 -3.11 -14.58 -7.66
CA ALA A 68 -3.00 -16.01 -7.33
C ALA A 68 -2.81 -16.92 -8.56
N THR A 69 -3.29 -16.49 -9.73
CA THR A 69 -3.18 -17.25 -10.98
C THR A 69 -2.06 -16.74 -11.87
N ASP A 70 -2.03 -15.43 -12.12
CA ASP A 70 -1.12 -14.80 -13.09
C ASP A 70 0.35 -14.88 -12.63
N PHE A 71 0.60 -14.96 -11.32
CA PHE A 71 1.95 -14.99 -10.71
C PHE A 71 2.30 -16.36 -10.13
N ILE A 72 1.65 -17.44 -10.58
CA ILE A 72 1.92 -18.80 -10.07
C ILE A 72 3.39 -19.22 -10.22
N ALA A 73 4.06 -18.76 -11.29
CA ALA A 73 5.49 -18.99 -11.50
C ALA A 73 6.34 -18.31 -10.43
N ASP A 74 6.03 -17.05 -10.07
CA ASP A 74 6.74 -16.32 -9.02
C ASP A 74 6.61 -16.97 -7.65
N PHE A 75 5.44 -17.55 -7.34
CA PHE A 75 5.26 -18.37 -6.14
C PHE A 75 6.09 -19.66 -6.20
N ALA A 76 6.05 -20.38 -7.32
CA ALA A 76 6.79 -21.63 -7.50
C ALA A 76 8.32 -21.43 -7.42
N GLU A 77 8.82 -20.30 -7.91
CA GLU A 77 10.24 -19.93 -7.87
C GLU A 77 10.67 -19.28 -6.54
N GLY A 78 9.75 -19.12 -5.59
CA GLY A 78 10.05 -18.48 -4.31
C GLY A 78 10.45 -17.01 -4.43
N ARG A 79 9.92 -16.30 -5.43
CA ARG A 79 10.03 -14.82 -5.56
C ARG A 79 8.97 -14.11 -4.73
N MET A 80 7.86 -14.80 -4.43
CA MET A 80 6.72 -14.30 -3.67
C MET A 80 6.24 -15.36 -2.68
N VAL A 81 5.73 -14.92 -1.52
CA VAL A 81 5.08 -15.78 -0.52
C VAL A 81 3.73 -15.16 -0.16
N SER A 82 2.68 -15.97 -0.18
CA SER A 82 1.36 -15.55 0.28
C SER A 82 1.24 -15.70 1.79
N LEU A 83 1.06 -14.60 2.52
CA LEU A 83 0.95 -14.61 3.97
C LEU A 83 -0.49 -14.82 4.43
N GLY A 84 -1.47 -14.33 3.66
CA GLY A 84 -2.89 -14.39 4.00
C GLY A 84 -3.46 -13.03 4.40
N GLU A 85 -4.60 -13.02 5.08
CA GLU A 85 -5.29 -11.79 5.46
C GLU A 85 -4.85 -11.27 6.84
N PHE A 86 -4.47 -9.99 6.92
CA PHE A 86 -4.01 -9.35 8.16
C PHE A 86 -4.43 -7.90 8.27
N GLY A 87 -4.40 -7.42 9.51
CA GLY A 87 -4.51 -6.01 9.84
C GLY A 87 -5.95 -5.54 10.01
N ASP A 88 -6.09 -4.23 9.90
CA ASP A 88 -7.35 -3.55 10.12
C ASP A 88 -8.36 -3.83 9.02
N GLN A 89 -9.60 -3.44 9.28
CA GLN A 89 -10.65 -3.46 8.28
C GLN A 89 -10.68 -2.15 7.50
N TRP A 90 -10.85 -2.29 6.19
CA TRP A 90 -10.82 -1.19 5.24
C TRP A 90 -12.17 -0.98 4.57
N LEU A 91 -12.48 0.29 4.30
CA LEU A 91 -13.65 0.72 3.55
C LEU A 91 -13.19 1.30 2.21
N ALA A 92 -13.66 0.71 1.12
CA ALA A 92 -13.45 1.23 -0.22
C ALA A 92 -14.14 2.58 -0.39
N GLN A 93 -13.38 3.58 -0.85
CA GLN A 93 -13.89 4.89 -1.21
C GLN A 93 -14.48 4.86 -2.63
N GLN A 94 -14.93 6.00 -3.14
CA GLN A 94 -15.55 6.11 -4.47
C GLN A 94 -14.66 5.61 -5.62
N SER A 95 -13.34 5.66 -5.47
CA SER A 95 -12.40 5.13 -6.46
C SER A 95 -12.36 3.59 -6.49
N LEU A 96 -13.04 2.92 -5.55
CA LEU A 96 -13.05 1.48 -5.25
C LEU A 96 -11.72 0.91 -4.73
N ARG A 97 -10.60 1.55 -5.09
CA ARG A 97 -9.25 1.06 -4.83
C ARG A 97 -8.44 1.92 -3.86
N THR A 98 -8.93 3.11 -3.53
CA THR A 98 -8.45 3.88 -2.37
C THR A 98 -9.30 3.45 -1.18
N LEU A 99 -8.63 3.06 -0.12
CA LEU A 99 -9.23 2.43 1.04
C LEU A 99 -8.92 3.27 2.27
N THR A 100 -9.95 3.58 3.04
CA THR A 100 -9.81 4.27 4.33
C THR A 100 -9.98 3.28 5.45
N ASN A 101 -9.15 3.42 6.48
CA ASN A 101 -9.19 2.55 7.65
C ASN A 101 -10.53 2.72 8.39
N ALA A 102 -11.29 1.64 8.50
CA ALA A 102 -12.59 1.62 9.15
C ALA A 102 -12.50 1.20 10.63
N SER A 103 -11.38 0.60 11.04
CA SER A 103 -11.12 0.18 12.42
C SER A 103 -10.58 1.33 13.28
N ARG A 104 -9.71 2.19 12.72
CA ARG A 104 -9.02 3.27 13.44
C ARG A 104 -9.06 4.58 12.65
N ARG A 105 -9.36 5.70 13.32
CA ARG A 105 -9.39 7.03 12.71
C ARG A 105 -7.98 7.64 12.62
N GLY A 106 -7.77 8.48 11.60
CA GLY A 106 -6.56 9.31 11.47
C GLY A 106 -5.34 8.58 10.88
N GLY A 107 -5.49 7.35 10.41
CA GLY A 107 -4.45 6.61 9.70
C GLY A 107 -4.34 7.00 8.22
N LEU A 108 -3.34 6.43 7.55
CA LEU A 108 -3.12 6.58 6.11
C LEU A 108 -4.20 5.83 5.32
N ASP A 109 -4.65 6.44 4.22
CA ASP A 109 -5.38 5.70 3.19
C ASP A 109 -4.42 4.79 2.42
N ILE A 110 -4.90 3.63 1.96
CA ILE A 110 -4.14 2.71 1.12
C ILE A 110 -4.77 2.66 -0.28
N LYS A 111 -3.96 2.87 -1.31
CA LYS A 111 -4.38 2.80 -2.71
C LYS A 111 -3.78 1.58 -3.38
N LEU A 112 -4.62 0.68 -3.85
CA LEU A 112 -4.19 -0.63 -4.37
C LEU A 112 -4.43 -0.75 -5.88
N PRO A 113 -3.61 -1.51 -6.62
CA PRO A 113 -3.94 -1.88 -7.99
C PRO A 113 -5.22 -2.75 -8.01
N LEU A 114 -6.16 -2.42 -8.90
CA LEU A 114 -7.39 -3.17 -9.07
C LEU A 114 -7.72 -3.29 -10.57
N THR A 115 -7.62 -4.50 -11.12
CA THR A 115 -7.76 -4.78 -12.56
C THR A 115 -9.22 -4.88 -12.99
N ILE A 116 -10.02 -3.90 -12.56
CA ILE A 116 -11.40 -3.71 -12.99
C ILE A 116 -11.46 -2.60 -14.02
N TYR A 117 -12.38 -2.73 -14.97
CA TYR A 117 -12.66 -1.69 -15.96
C TYR A 117 -13.73 -0.76 -15.40
N ASN A 118 -13.41 0.52 -15.24
CA ASN A 118 -14.36 1.51 -14.75
C ASN A 118 -14.14 2.85 -15.45
N THR A 119 -15.22 3.44 -15.99
CA THR A 119 -15.22 4.65 -16.85
C THR A 119 -14.11 4.62 -17.92
N SER A 120 -14.13 3.57 -18.75
CA SER A 120 -13.23 3.41 -19.90
C SER A 120 -11.74 3.19 -19.61
N CYS A 121 -11.36 2.90 -18.35
CA CYS A 121 -9.96 2.61 -18.00
C CYS A 121 -9.82 1.51 -16.95
N TYR A 122 -8.70 0.78 -16.99
CA TYR A 122 -8.33 -0.15 -15.93
C TYR A 122 -7.79 0.60 -14.71
N ARG A 123 -8.21 0.18 -13.51
CA ARG A 123 -7.80 0.81 -12.24
C ARG A 123 -6.50 0.23 -11.67
N GLY A 124 -5.51 -0.01 -12.53
CA GLY A 124 -4.15 -0.43 -12.15
C GLY A 124 -3.25 0.74 -11.70
N ILE A 125 -2.10 0.43 -11.10
CA ILE A 125 -1.07 1.42 -10.73
C ILE A 125 0.20 1.07 -11.51
N PRO A 126 0.61 1.89 -12.50
CA PRO A 126 1.80 1.61 -13.28
C PRO A 126 3.07 1.77 -12.43
N GLY A 127 3.89 0.72 -12.36
CA GLY A 127 5.13 0.70 -11.54
C GLY A 127 6.10 1.86 -11.84
N ARG A 128 6.13 2.35 -13.09
CA ARG A 128 6.99 3.48 -13.49
C ARG A 128 6.73 4.79 -12.72
N TYR A 129 5.55 4.96 -12.13
CA TYR A 129 5.19 6.17 -11.38
C TYR A 129 5.40 6.03 -9.87
N ILE A 130 5.54 4.79 -9.36
CA ILE A 130 5.74 4.50 -7.94
C ILE A 130 6.95 5.29 -7.40
N ALA A 131 8.05 5.30 -8.16
CA ALA A 131 9.26 5.98 -7.74
C ALA A 131 9.12 7.51 -7.59
N ALA A 132 8.16 8.12 -8.28
CA ALA A 132 7.97 9.57 -8.30
C ALA A 132 6.90 10.07 -7.31
N GLY A 133 5.99 9.20 -6.86
CA GLY A 133 4.83 9.58 -6.04
C GLY A 133 5.18 10.36 -4.76
N PRO A 134 6.04 9.82 -3.88
CA PRO A 134 6.41 10.50 -2.64
C PRO A 134 7.15 11.82 -2.87
N LEU A 135 8.06 11.86 -3.86
CA LEU A 135 8.82 13.07 -4.18
C LEU A 135 7.92 14.17 -4.75
N ALA A 136 7.00 13.83 -5.66
CA ALA A 136 6.04 14.77 -6.22
C ALA A 136 5.06 15.29 -5.15
N SER A 137 4.60 14.41 -4.26
CA SER A 137 3.73 14.77 -3.13
C SER A 137 4.41 15.78 -2.20
N ARG A 138 5.66 15.52 -1.82
CA ARG A 138 6.43 16.43 -0.96
C ARG A 138 6.63 17.80 -1.62
N TRP A 139 6.99 17.82 -2.90
CA TRP A 139 7.13 19.07 -3.64
C TRP A 139 5.81 19.87 -3.66
N LEU A 140 4.68 19.22 -3.94
CA LEU A 140 3.37 19.89 -3.90
C LEU A 140 3.02 20.41 -2.50
N GLN A 141 3.31 19.65 -1.45
CA GLN A 141 3.11 20.10 -0.07
C GLN A 141 3.92 21.37 0.24
N GLN A 142 5.18 21.45 -0.24
CA GLN A 142 6.01 22.66 -0.08
C GLN A 142 5.42 23.87 -0.82
N VAL A 143 4.89 23.66 -2.03
CA VAL A 143 4.21 24.73 -2.79
C VAL A 143 2.97 25.22 -2.03
N PHE A 144 2.13 24.30 -1.55
CA PHE A 144 0.91 24.65 -0.78
C PHE A 144 1.23 25.38 0.52
N ALA A 145 2.35 25.06 1.17
CA ALA A 145 2.77 25.69 2.41
C ALA A 145 3.38 27.10 2.23
N THR A 146 3.84 27.44 1.02
CA THR A 146 4.59 28.67 0.75
C THR A 146 3.88 29.67 -0.17
N ASP A 147 2.90 29.22 -0.96
CA ASP A 147 2.09 30.10 -1.80
C ASP A 147 1.02 30.85 -0.99
N ALA A 148 1.08 32.18 -0.99
CA ALA A 148 0.18 33.02 -0.21
C ALA A 148 -1.30 32.85 -0.57
N THR A 149 -1.62 32.62 -1.85
CA THR A 149 -3.00 32.43 -2.30
C THR A 149 -3.54 31.10 -1.78
N LEU A 150 -2.75 30.03 -1.90
CA LEU A 150 -3.14 28.71 -1.40
C LEU A 150 -3.30 28.71 0.12
N VAL A 151 -2.36 29.31 0.85
CA VAL A 151 -2.44 29.45 2.31
C VAL A 151 -3.69 30.25 2.71
N GLN A 152 -3.95 31.40 2.07
CA GLN A 152 -5.13 32.22 2.39
C GLN A 152 -6.45 31.49 2.09
N SER A 153 -6.48 30.63 1.08
CA SER A 153 -7.66 29.83 0.74
C SER A 153 -7.93 28.67 1.70
N GLY A 154 -6.94 28.29 2.53
CA GLY A 154 -7.02 27.11 3.40
C GLY A 154 -6.95 25.78 2.63
N ALA A 155 -6.43 25.79 1.39
CA ALA A 155 -6.29 24.59 0.58
C ALA A 155 -5.28 23.62 1.20
N VAL A 156 -5.62 22.34 1.20
CA VAL A 156 -4.78 21.26 1.75
C VAL A 156 -4.59 20.18 0.70
N ILE A 157 -3.38 19.65 0.63
CA ILE A 157 -3.06 18.46 -0.15
C ILE A 157 -2.77 17.29 0.79
N LEU A 158 -3.40 16.15 0.52
CA LEU A 158 -3.07 14.88 1.16
C LEU A 158 -1.90 14.27 0.38
N GLY A 159 -0.73 14.16 1.01
CA GLY A 159 0.44 13.57 0.39
C GLY A 159 0.32 12.05 0.24
N GLU A 160 1.04 11.49 -0.73
CA GLU A 160 1.26 10.04 -0.87
C GLU A 160 2.67 9.71 -0.32
N PRO A 161 2.85 9.55 1.01
CA PRO A 161 4.18 9.53 1.63
C PRO A 161 4.99 8.26 1.31
N ALA A 162 4.37 7.22 0.77
CA ALA A 162 5.10 6.06 0.25
C ALA A 162 4.32 5.29 -0.82
N ALA A 163 5.07 4.55 -1.65
CA ALA A 163 4.55 3.79 -2.79
C ALA A 163 5.47 2.62 -3.16
#